data_AF-A0A1H9VX72-F1
#
_entry.id   AF-A0A1H9VX72-F1
#
_cell.length_a   1.000
_cell.length_b   1.000
_cell.length_c   1.000
_cell.angle_alpha   90.00
_cell.angle_beta   90.00
_cell.angle_gamma   90.00
#
_symmetry.space_group_name_H-M   'P 1'
#
loop_
_entity.id
_entity.type
_entity.pdbx_description
1 polymer ?
#
loop_
_entity_poly.entity_id
_entity_poly.type
_entity_poly.pdbx_seq_one_letter_code
_entity_poly.pdbx_strand_id
1 'polypeptide(L)' 'MFLAREEKEVLYVYGCPSLENTRRRLGMVCMLMVDPVTKANACSLRNKLAELDCQLRYYFIYAEVREELGDLIYKGDVA' A
#
# COMPACT_ATOMS: atom_id res chain seq x y z
N MET A 1 7.21 4.61 9.96
CA MET A 1 7.42 4.45 8.51
C MET A 1 6.54 5.48 7.84
N PHE A 2 7.09 6.34 6.99
CA PHE A 2 6.30 7.35 6.27
C PHE A 2 5.99 6.82 4.86
N LEU A 3 4.72 6.92 4.46
CA LEU A 3 4.24 6.55 3.13
C LEU A 3 3.85 7.82 2.36
N ALA A 4 4.38 7.95 1.13
CA ALA A 4 3.92 8.95 0.17
C ALA A 4 2.47 8.64 -0.24
N ARG A 5 1.75 9.64 -0.76
CA ARG A 5 0.33 9.51 -1.13
C ARG A 5 0.11 8.35 -2.11
N GLU A 6 0.98 8.24 -3.10
CA GLU A 6 0.91 7.20 -4.13
C GLU A 6 1.18 5.80 -3.53
N GLU A 7 2.05 5.70 -2.52
CA GLU A 7 2.28 4.43 -1.81
C GLU A 7 1.07 4.06 -0.93
N LYS A 8 0.38 5.05 -0.35
CA LYS A 8 -0.86 4.82 0.38
C LYS A 8 -1.95 4.32 -0.56
N GLU A 9 -2.09 4.90 -1.76
CA GLU A 9 -3.03 4.43 -2.78
C GLU A 9 -2.73 2.99 -3.19
N VAL A 10 -1.46 2.64 -3.44
CA VAL A 10 -1.06 1.25 -3.72
C VAL A 10 -1.42 0.33 -2.54
N LEU A 11 -1.15 0.74 -1.30
CA LEU A 11 -1.47 -0.05 -0.11
C LEU A 11 -2.99 -0.21 0.07
N TYR A 12 -3.77 0.80 -0.28
CA TYR A 12 -5.23 0.76 -0.20
C TYR A 12 -5.82 -0.26 -1.17
N VAL A 13 -5.30 -0.28 -2.41
CA VAL A 13 -5.76 -1.18 -3.48
C VAL A 13 -5.31 -2.62 -3.25
N TYR A 14 -4.03 -2.84 -2.93
CA TYR A 14 -3.44 -4.19 -2.93
C TYR A 14 -3.19 -4.76 -1.53
N GLY A 15 -3.24 -3.92 -0.49
CA GLY A 15 -3.01 -4.32 0.89
C GLY A 15 -4.15 -5.14 1.49
N CYS A 16 -3.83 -5.80 2.59
CA CYS A 16 -4.77 -6.50 3.44
C CYS A 16 -4.25 -6.50 4.89
N PRO A 17 -5.05 -6.88 5.91
CA PRO A 17 -4.61 -6.83 7.30
C PRO A 17 -3.35 -7.66 7.62
N SER A 18 -2.94 -8.61 6.77
CA SER A 18 -1.73 -9.43 6.96
C SER A 18 -0.53 -8.86 6.18
N LEU A 19 0.56 -8.55 6.90
CA LEU A 19 1.81 -8.03 6.32
C LEU A 19 2.41 -9.00 5.31
N GLU A 20 2.47 -10.28 5.66
CA GLU A 20 3.01 -11.33 4.80
C GLU A 20 2.22 -11.44 3.48
N ASN A 21 0.89 -11.46 3.56
CA ASN A 21 0.05 -11.53 2.38
C ASN A 21 0.12 -10.26 1.53
N THR A 22 0.19 -9.09 2.15
CA THR A 22 0.41 -7.83 1.44
C THR A 22 1.74 -7.83 0.69
N ARG A 23 2.84 -8.26 1.32
CA ARG A 23 4.14 -8.39 0.67
C ARG A 23 4.10 -9.33 -0.53
N ARG A 24 3.45 -10.50 -0.39
CA ARG A 24 3.27 -11.46 -1.50
C ARG A 24 2.48 -10.84 -2.66
N ARG A 25 1.36 -10.18 -2.37
CA ARG A 25 0.52 -9.52 -3.39
C ARG A 25 1.29 -8.42 -4.11
N LEU A 26 1.99 -7.55 -3.38
CA LEU A 26 2.82 -6.51 -3.99
C LEU A 26 3.91 -7.09 -4.88
N GLY A 27 4.53 -8.21 -4.49
CA GLY A 27 5.48 -8.91 -5.34
C GLY A 27 4.90 -9.30 -6.70
N MET A 28 3.69 -9.88 -6.72
CA MET A 28 2.98 -10.24 -7.95
C MET A 28 2.59 -9.02 -8.77
N VAL A 29 1.99 -8.02 -8.13
CA VAL A 29 1.49 -6.80 -8.78
C VAL A 29 2.62 -6.00 -9.42
N CYS A 30 3.77 -5.85 -8.74
CA CYS A 30 4.96 -5.20 -9.31
C CYS A 30 5.43 -5.86 -10.62
N MET A 31 5.28 -7.18 -10.76
CA MET A 31 5.66 -7.89 -11.99
C MET A 31 4.68 -7.60 -13.14
N LEU A 32 3.40 -7.39 -12.82
CA LEU A 32 2.33 -7.19 -13.80
C LEU A 32 2.11 -5.71 -14.19
N MET A 33 2.61 -4.76 -13.39
CA MET A 33 2.51 -3.33 -13.68
C MET A 33 3.33 -2.95 -14.91
N VAL A 34 2.65 -2.36 -15.90
CA VAL A 34 3.23 -1.86 -17.16
C VAL A 34 3.63 -0.39 -17.07
N ASP A 35 2.88 0.42 -16.31
CA ASP A 35 3.19 1.83 -16.10
C ASP A 35 4.42 1.98 -15.19
N PRO A 36 5.51 2.63 -15.67
CA PRO A 36 6.75 2.69 -14.92
C PRO A 36 6.64 3.50 -13.62
N VAL A 37 5.79 4.54 -13.58
CA VAL A 37 5.63 5.40 -12.40
C VAL A 37 4.91 4.63 -11.30
N THR A 38 3.77 4.02 -11.62
CA THR A 38 2.99 3.19 -10.70
C THR A 38 3.82 2.01 -10.20
N LYS A 39 4.60 1.38 -11.09
CA LYS A 39 5.52 0.29 -10.73
C LYS A 39 6.59 0.75 -9.75
N ALA A 40 7.16 1.94 -9.94
CA ALA A 40 8.14 2.50 -9.01
C ALA A 40 7.53 2.73 -7.62
N ASN A 41 6.32 3.29 -7.55
CA ASN A 41 5.60 3.50 -6.29
C ASN A 41 5.30 2.17 -5.57
N ALA A 42 4.85 1.16 -6.30
CA ALA A 42 4.61 -0.17 -5.74
C ALA A 42 5.89 -0.85 -5.26
N CYS A 43 7.00 -0.71 -6.01
CA CYS A 43 8.30 -1.24 -5.59
C CYS A 43 8.83 -0.51 -4.34
N SER A 44 8.64 0.81 -4.25
CA SER A 44 9.00 1.61 -3.08
C SER A 44 8.24 1.14 -1.84
N LEU A 45 6.90 1.02 -1.93
CA LEU A 45 6.08 0.48 -0.86
C LEU A 45 6.53 -0.94 -0.45
N ARG A 46 6.77 -1.82 -1.42
CA ARG A 46 7.21 -3.20 -1.16
C ARG A 46 8.53 -3.21 -0.36
N ASN A 47 9.49 -2.37 -0.73
CA ASN A 47 10.78 -2.30 -0.05
C ASN A 47 10.62 -1.77 1.39
N LYS A 48 9.84 -0.69 1.59
CA LYS A 48 9.52 -0.19 2.94
C LYS A 48 8.84 -1.23 3.81
N LEU A 49 7.88 -1.96 3.24
CA LEU A 49 7.23 -3.06 3.95
C LEU A 49 8.17 -4.23 4.21
N ALA A 50 9.21 -4.46 3.40
CA ALA A 50 10.20 -5.52 3.64
C ALA A 50 11.07 -5.25 4.89
N GLU A 51 11.26 -3.98 5.26
CA GLU A 51 11.99 -3.58 6.47
C GLU A 51 11.14 -3.70 7.75
N LEU A 52 9.82 -3.90 7.63
CA LEU A 52 8.90 -3.98 8.75
C LEU A 52 8.73 -5.43 9.23
N ASP A 53 9.10 -5.77 10.46
CA ASP A 53 8.94 -7.12 11.01
C ASP A 53 7.72 -7.28 11.92
N CYS A 54 7.10 -6.17 12.32
CA CYS A 54 6.01 -6.14 13.28
C CYS A 54 4.63 -6.09 12.60
N GLN A 55 3.88 -7.20 12.68
CA GLN A 55 2.51 -7.33 12.18
C GLN A 55 1.54 -6.33 12.81
N LEU A 56 1.67 -6.05 14.12
CA LEU A 56 0.80 -5.09 14.80
C LEU A 56 1.05 -3.65 14.31
N ARG A 57 2.32 -3.27 14.14
CA ARG A 57 2.68 -1.97 13.56
C ARG A 57 2.19 -1.82 12.13
N TYR A 58 2.30 -2.88 11.33
CA TYR A 58 1.73 -2.91 9.98
C TYR A 58 0.21 -2.70 9.99
N TYR A 59 -0.51 -3.41 10.88
CA TYR A 59 -1.96 -3.31 10.97
C TYR A 59 -2.41 -1.86 11.23
N PHE A 60 -1.74 -1.13 12.12
CA PHE A 60 -2.05 0.28 12.36
C PHE A 60 -1.84 1.15 11.12
N ILE A 61 -0.73 0.97 10.40
CA ILE A 61 -0.46 1.70 9.15
C ILE A 61 -1.53 1.37 8.09
N TYR A 62 -1.89 0.10 7.95
CA TYR A 62 -2.95 -0.32 7.05
C TYR A 62 -4.29 0.30 7.43
N ALA A 63 -4.68 0.27 8.69
CA ALA A 63 -5.93 0.85 9.17
C ALA A 63 -6.00 2.37 8.93
N GLU A 64 -4.92 3.09 9.23
CA GLU A 64 -4.79 4.54 8.99
C GLU A 64 -4.99 4.87 7.51
N VAL A 65 -4.34 4.13 6.59
CA VAL A 65 -4.51 4.32 5.15
C VAL A 65 -5.95 4.00 4.69
N ARG A 66 -6.59 2.99 5.28
CA ARG A 66 -7.98 2.62 4.95
C ARG A 66 -8.97 3.69 5.39
N GLU A 67 -8.74 4.31 6.54
CA GLU A 67 -9.55 5.43 7.04
C GLU A 67 -9.33 6.67 6.15
N GLU A 68 -8.08 7.09 5.97
CA GLU A 68 -7.72 8.29 5.20
C GLU A 68 -8.26 8.26 3.76
N LEU A 69 -8.03 7.15 3.03
CA LEU A 69 -8.46 7.05 1.63
C LEU A 69 -9.90 6.56 1.48
N GLY A 70 -10.44 5.83 2.48
CA GLY A 70 -11.86 5.45 2.50
C GLY A 70 -12.78 6.67 2.56
N ASP A 71 -12.40 7.65 3.37
CA ASP A 71 -13.12 8.93 3.47
C ASP A 71 -13.07 9.74 2.17
N LEU A 72 -11.94 9.72 1.45
CA LEU A 72 -11.79 10.43 0.18
C LEU A 72 -12.63 9.81 -0.95
N ILE A 73 -12.74 8.49 -0.99
CA ILE A 73 -13.61 7.80 -1.96
C ILE A 73 -15.07 8.10 -1.67
N TYR A 74 -15.48 8.14 -0.40
CA TYR A 74 -16.85 8.50 -0.03
C TYR A 74 -17.18 9.96 -0.37
N LYS A 75 -16.19 10.87 -0.35
CA LYS A 75 -16.35 12.28 -0.71
C LYS A 75 -16.27 12.56 -2.21
N GLY A 76 -15.89 11.58 -3.03
CA GLY A 76 -15.75 11.74 -4.48
C GLY A 76 -14.48 12.49 -4.91
N ASP A 77 -13.49 12.59 -4.02
CA ASP A 77 -12.25 13.36 -4.24
C ASP A 77 -11.15 12.55 -4.95
N VAL A 78 -11.41 11.29 -5.27
CA VAL A 78 -10.48 10.42 -6.00
C VAL A 78 -11.08 10.14 -7.38
N ALA A 79 -10.58 10.86 -8.38
CA ALA A 79 -10.95 10.76 -9.79
C ALA A 79 -10.14 9.68 -10.53
#